data_AF-A0A1F6W2R6-F1
#
_entry.id   AF-A0A1F6W2R6-F1
#
_cell.length_a   1.000
_cell.length_b   1.000
_cell.length_c   1.000
_cell.angle_alpha   90.00
_cell.angle_beta   90.00
_cell.angle_gamma   90.00
#
_symmetry.space_group_name_H-M   'P 1'
#
loop_
_entity.id
_entity.type
_entity.pdbx_description
1 polymer ?
#
loop_
_entity_poly.entity_id
_entity_poly.type
_entity_poly.pdbx_seq_one_letter_code
_entity_poly.pdbx_strand_id
1 'polypeptide(L)' 'MRKIRALLILGVWVAVLPYLGFPHAWKSILFTLSGLGFIYISFILYKESKKGEPENGTFDNFSENSDFSGQ' A
#
# COMPACT_ATOMS: atom_id res chain seq x y z
N MET A 1 -3.26 0.82 13.47
CA MET A 1 -3.36 -0.53 14.08
C MET A 1 -4.38 -1.47 13.41
N ARG A 2 -5.63 -1.07 13.14
CA ARG A 2 -6.66 -1.99 12.57
C ARG A 2 -6.31 -2.53 11.18
N LYS A 3 -5.68 -1.70 10.32
CA LYS A 3 -5.23 -2.07 8.96
C LYS A 3 -4.15 -3.17 8.96
N ILE A 4 -3.20 -3.12 9.91
CA ILE A 4 -2.12 -4.12 10.06
C ILE A 4 -2.69 -5.48 10.51
N ARG A 5 -3.66 -5.48 11.42
CA ARG A 5 -4.33 -6.72 11.86
C ARG A 5 -5.09 -7.40 10.72
N ALA A 6 -5.71 -6.63 9.82
CA ALA A 6 -6.38 -7.19 8.65
C ALA A 6 -5.39 -7.87 7.69
N LEU A 7 -4.22 -7.27 7.46
CA LEU A 7 -3.14 -7.88 6.65
C LEU A 7 -2.60 -9.16 7.29
N LEU A 8 -2.43 -9.18 8.61
CA LEU A 8 -2.02 -10.39 9.34
C LEU A 8 -3.04 -11.53 9.20
N ILE A 9 -4.33 -11.23 9.41
CA ILE A 9 -5.40 -12.24 9.28
C ILE A 9 -5.47 -12.77 7.84
N LEU A 10 -5.35 -11.89 6.83
CA LEU A 10 -5.30 -12.28 5.42
C LEU A 10 -4.08 -13.14 5.09
N GLY A 11 -2.91 -12.81 5.65
CA GLY A 11 -1.69 -13.60 5.47
C GLY A 11 -1.81 -15.00 6.08
N VAL A 12 -2.31 -15.09 7.32
CA VAL A 12 -2.56 -16.37 7.99
C VAL A 12 -3.59 -17.19 7.21
N TRP A 13 -4.66 -16.56 6.72
CA TRP A 13 -5.66 -17.22 5.89
C TRP A 13 -5.05 -17.86 4.64
N VAL A 14 -4.24 -17.12 3.89
CA VAL A 14 -3.57 -17.64 2.67
C VAL A 14 -2.57 -18.75 3.00
N ALA A 15 -1.86 -18.65 4.13
CA ALA A 15 -0.92 -19.68 4.56
C ALA A 15 -1.61 -21.00 4.95
N VAL A 16 -2.80 -20.93 5.56
CA VAL A 16 -3.58 -22.13 5.96
C VAL A 16 -4.35 -22.73 4.78
N LEU A 17 -4.75 -21.90 3.81
CA LEU A 17 -5.53 -22.29 2.64
C LEU A 17 -5.06 -23.57 1.91
N PRO A 18 -3.75 -23.78 1.62
CA PRO A 18 -3.28 -24.98 0.93
C PRO A 18 -3.37 -26.27 1.75
N TYR A 19 -3.52 -26.19 3.08
CA TYR A 19 -3.54 -27.34 4.00
C TYR A 19 -4.96 -27.86 4.31
N LEU A 20 -6.01 -27.15 3.87
CA LEU A 20 -7.41 -27.50 4.11
C LEU A 20 -7.93 -28.66 3.24
N GLY A 21 -7.09 -29.26 2.39
CA GLY A 21 -7.45 -30.43 1.58
C GLY A 21 -8.45 -30.14 0.46
N PHE A 22 -8.61 -28.88 0.04
CA PHE A 22 -9.56 -28.51 -1.01
C PHE A 22 -9.22 -29.16 -2.36
N PRO A 23 -10.23 -29.54 -3.16
CA PRO A 23 -10.05 -29.98 -4.54
C PRO A 23 -9.25 -28.94 -5.35
N HIS A 24 -8.42 -29.40 -6.28
CA HIS A 24 -7.44 -28.55 -6.97
C HIS A 24 -8.07 -27.33 -7.67
N ALA A 25 -9.27 -27.48 -8.23
CA ALA A 25 -10.02 -26.39 -8.86
C ALA A 25 -10.38 -25.27 -7.86
N TRP A 26 -10.86 -25.64 -6.67
CA TRP A 26 -11.25 -24.70 -5.62
C TRP A 26 -10.03 -23.99 -5.03
N LYS A 27 -8.93 -24.73 -4.84
CA LYS A 27 -7.66 -24.18 -4.38
C LYS A 27 -7.14 -23.09 -5.32
N SER A 28 -7.16 -23.33 -6.63
CA SER A 28 -6.70 -22.37 -7.63
C SER A 28 -7.56 -21.11 -7.68
N ILE A 29 -8.89 -21.26 -7.57
CA ILE A 29 -9.83 -20.12 -7.56
C ILE A 29 -9.60 -19.27 -6.32
N LEU A 30 -9.52 -19.89 -5.13
CA LEU A 30 -9.31 -19.19 -3.87
C LEU A 30 -7.94 -18.48 -3.81
N PHE A 31 -6.88 -19.11 -4.34
CA PHE A 31 -5.56 -18.49 -4.43
C PHE A 31 -5.57 -17.29 -5.36
N THR A 32 -6.19 -17.43 -6.54
CA THR A 32 -6.30 -16.35 -7.52
C THR A 32 -7.06 -15.17 -6.94
N LEU A 33 -8.23 -15.42 -6.33
CA LEU A 33 -9.04 -14.39 -5.68
C LEU A 33 -8.29 -13.69 -4.53
N SER A 34 -7.57 -14.46 -3.71
CA SER A 34 -6.78 -13.91 -2.61
C SER A 34 -5.66 -13.02 -3.12
N GLY A 35 -4.93 -13.44 -4.15
CA GLY A 35 -3.88 -12.64 -4.78
C GLY A 35 -4.41 -11.34 -5.39
N LEU A 36 -5.57 -11.40 -6.06
CA LEU A 36 -6.25 -10.23 -6.61
C LEU A 36 -6.67 -9.25 -5.50
N GLY A 37 -7.17 -9.79 -4.38
CA GLY A 37 -7.46 -9.02 -3.17
C GLY A 37 -6.23 -8.33 -2.60
N PHE A 38 -5.08 -9.01 -2.53
CA PHE A 38 -3.82 -8.42 -2.09
C PHE A 38 -3.36 -7.28 -2.99
N ILE A 39 -3.43 -7.45 -4.31
CA ILE A 39 -3.09 -6.40 -5.28
C ILE A 39 -3.99 -5.17 -5.07
N TYR A 40 -5.30 -5.39 -4.91
CA TYR A 40 -6.25 -4.29 -4.68
C TYR A 40 -5.99 -3.54 -3.38
N ILE A 41 -5.77 -4.27 -2.27
CA ILE A 41 -5.44 -3.67 -0.97
C ILE A 41 -4.13 -2.90 -1.07
N SER A 42 -3.11 -3.47 -1.71
CA SER A 42 -1.83 -2.80 -1.93
C SER A 42 -1.98 -1.52 -2.76
N PHE A 43 -2.83 -1.55 -3.79
CA PHE A 43 -3.10 -0.37 -4.62
C PHE A 43 -3.84 0.72 -3.85
N ILE A 44 -4.85 0.37 -3.04
CA ILE A 44 -5.51 1.31 -2.15
C ILE A 44 -4.52 1.92 -1.16
N LEU A 45 -3.67 1.09 -0.55
CA LEU A 45 -2.71 1.52 0.46
C LEU A 45 -1.65 2.44 -0.16
N TYR A 46 -1.16 2.12 -1.36
CA TYR A 46 -0.28 2.99 -2.15
C TYR A 46 -0.94 4.33 -2.47
N LYS A 47 -2.21 4.31 -2.90
CA LYS A 47 -2.97 5.52 -3.18
C LYS A 47 -3.22 6.37 -1.94
N GLU A 48 -3.50 5.74 -0.79
CA GLU A 48 -3.63 6.44 0.50
C GLU A 48 -2.30 7.05 0.94
N SER A 49 -1.17 6.32 0.84
CA SER A 49 0.15 6.85 1.16
C SER A 49 0.50 8.07 0.31
N LYS A 50 0.22 8.01 -1.00
CA LYS A 50 0.44 9.13 -1.93
C LYS A 50 -0.52 10.31 -1.69
N LYS A 51 -1.65 10.09 -1.02
CA LYS A 51 -2.61 11.14 -0.63
C LYS A 51 -2.32 11.74 0.75
N GLY A 52 -1.48 11.07 1.54
CA GLY A 52 -0.97 11.51 2.84
C GLY A 52 0.39 12.20 2.75
N GLU A 53 1.11 12.08 1.63
CA GLU A 53 2.05 13.11 1.21
C GLU A 53 1.21 14.34 0.84
N PRO A 54 1.34 15.47 1.55
CA PRO A 54 0.81 16.69 1.00
C PRO A 54 1.55 16.92 -0.32
N GLU A 55 0.81 16.92 -1.43
CA GLU A 55 1.08 17.77 -2.58
C GLU A 55 0.96 19.24 -2.14
N ASN A 56 1.63 19.63 -1.06
CA ASN A 56 1.89 21.02 -0.74
C ASN A 56 3.27 21.30 -1.32
N GLY A 57 3.26 22.09 -2.39
CA GLY A 57 4.47 22.66 -2.95
C GLY A 57 5.31 23.34 -1.89
N THR A 58 6.44 22.73 -1.56
CA THR A 58 7.58 23.42 -0.95
C THR A 58 8.87 22.77 -1.43
N PHE A 59 9.05 22.76 -2.76
CA PHE A 59 10.40 22.98 -3.31
C PHE A 59 10.56 24.46 -3.65
N ASP A 60 10.07 25.34 -2.78
CA ASP A 60 10.59 26.70 -2.62
C ASP A 60 11.90 26.59 -1.83
N ASN A 61 12.91 25.93 -2.41
CA ASN A 61 14.30 26.10 -2.00
C ASN A 61 15.06 26.82 -3.12
N PHE A 62 14.38 27.77 -3.77
CA PHE A 62 15.03 28.89 -4.42
C PHE A 62 15.37 29.89 -3.31
N SER A 63 16.55 29.75 -2.72
CA SER A 63 17.19 30.83 -1.97
C SER A 63 17.70 31.88 -2.97
N GLU A 64 16.77 32.57 -3.63
CA GLU A 64 17.04 33.70 -4.51
C GLU A 64 15.98 34.72 -4.09
N ASN A 65 16.29 35.82 -3.41
CA ASN A 65 17.28 36.87 -3.64
C ASN A 65 17.23 37.76 -2.37
N SER A 66 18.23 38.51 -1.93
CA SER A 66 18.55 39.84 -2.47
C SER A 66 19.39 40.62 -1.44
N ASP A 67 20.65 40.25 -1.23
CA ASP A 67 21.58 41.18 -0.57
C ASP A 67 22.10 42.19 -1.59
N PHE A 68 21.19 43.08 -2.00
CA PHE A 68 21.49 44.31 -2.71
C PHE A 68 21.16 45.47 -1.77
N SER A 69 22.15 45.95 -1.01
CA SER A 69 22.51 47.38 -0.96
C SER A 69 23.50 47.72 0.18
N GLY A 70 24.67 48.22 -0.21
CA GLY A 70 25.18 49.45 0.38
C GLY A 70 26.45 49.39 1.23
N GLN A 71 27.56 49.70 0.56
CA GLN A 71 28.86 50.24 1.03
C GLN A 71 30.02 49.26 1.21
#